data_AF-A0AAU6B5W2-F1
#
_entry.id   AF-A0AAU6B5W2-F1
#
_cell.length_a   1.000
_cell.length_b   1.000
_cell.length_c   1.000
_cell.angle_alpha   90.00
_cell.angle_beta   90.00
_cell.angle_gamma   90.00
#
_symmetry.space_group_name_H-M   'P 1'
#
loop_
_entity.id
_entity.type
_entity.pdbx_description
1 polymer ?
#
loop_
_entity_poly.entity_id
_entity_poly.type
_entity_poly.pdbx_seq_one_letter_code
_entity_poly.pdbx_strand_id
1 'polypeptide(L)'
;MMAPSPGVGRRRRALQAAASLLKELDVDEDRPVDVFAAIGRLDLWLVFQPFESLLGVMLPEGGIMLTTERPPTIQRFTAAHEIAHWVLDHNPTAFDTEVDVLGSGSLERERLAQLFGSYFMMPPSLVYGTASRYGVSSGRPPNPVEAYLMARDMGVSYEAAVRQFSNLRLIGGHVREALLNVAPLQIKSQLAHGHRPRDGRADVWPVDERAMHHSVAVTVDDEIIIGLPENRSTGFRWLDEAANSRRAIVRARPAPPPFAGPRTPPVIATGELRSRRTAADVNAALSLLPPAPRPGMDELAADSDTDELVVVFDYHQADGDDRDALQAARDRRVVAGRVPAPSAANDHPAALAAEDEAAQPPEDPAPRIGATGRRWLALQAKTEGHFTYVLRYAAPYDPAGSPAATFTVEATVEPRPAVVNRRRLLQVDLPGLDGDDPAARNEPDR
;
A
#
# COMPACT_ATOMS: atom_id res chain seq x y z
N MET A 1 50.56 8.26 15.15
CA MET A 1 49.29 7.88 14.50
C MET A 1 48.99 6.44 14.89
N MET A 2 48.01 6.20 15.75
CA MET A 2 47.55 4.83 16.04
C MET A 2 46.89 4.27 14.77
N ALA A 3 47.36 3.13 14.28
CA ALA A 3 46.69 2.40 13.22
C ALA A 3 45.26 2.05 13.68
N PRO A 4 44.23 2.18 12.83
CA PRO A 4 42.87 1.82 13.20
C PRO A 4 42.82 0.34 13.61
N SER A 5 42.01 0.02 14.63
CA SER A 5 41.76 -1.36 15.05
C SER A 5 41.40 -2.23 13.83
N PRO A 6 41.88 -3.49 13.74
CA PRO A 6 41.69 -4.36 12.57
C PRO A 6 40.22 -4.44 12.09
N GLY A 7 39.27 -4.48 13.03
CA GLY A 7 37.83 -4.52 12.73
C GLY A 7 37.28 -3.23 12.11
N VAL A 8 37.80 -2.06 12.49
CA VAL A 8 37.43 -0.77 11.87
C VAL A 8 37.92 -0.71 10.42
N GLY A 9 39.13 -1.22 10.17
CA GLY A 9 39.69 -1.35 8.82
C GLY A 9 38.86 -2.25 7.92
N ARG A 10 38.41 -3.41 8.41
CA ARG A 10 37.55 -4.35 7.66
C ARG A 10 36.18 -3.78 7.32
N ARG A 11 35.50 -3.15 8.28
CA ARG A 11 34.20 -2.49 8.02
C ARG A 11 34.31 -1.38 6.97
N ARG A 12 35.36 -0.55 7.06
CA ARG A 12 35.62 0.49 6.06
C ARG A 12 35.86 -0.12 4.68
N ARG A 13 36.60 -1.22 4.59
CA ARG A 13 36.84 -1.94 3.32
C ARG A 13 35.54 -2.47 2.71
N ALA A 14 34.65 -3.07 3.49
CA ALA A 14 33.35 -3.54 3.00
C ALA A 14 32.49 -2.39 2.43
N LEU A 15 32.42 -1.25 3.14
CA LEU A 15 31.70 -0.07 2.66
C LEU A 15 32.34 0.52 1.40
N GLN A 16 33.67 0.57 1.33
CA GLN A 16 34.39 1.04 0.16
C GLN A 16 34.16 0.11 -1.04
N ALA A 17 34.13 -1.21 -0.83
CA ALA A 17 33.83 -2.17 -1.88
C ALA A 17 32.41 -1.98 -2.43
N ALA A 18 31.42 -1.77 -1.56
CA ALA A 18 30.04 -1.49 -1.99
C ALA A 18 29.95 -0.20 -2.81
N ALA A 19 30.59 0.88 -2.35
CA ALA A 19 30.63 2.15 -3.06
C ALA A 19 31.37 2.04 -4.42
N SER A 20 32.49 1.32 -4.46
CA SER A 20 33.22 1.07 -5.71
C SER A 20 32.37 0.27 -6.70
N LEU A 21 31.66 -0.76 -6.23
CA LEU A 21 30.80 -1.59 -7.07
C LEU A 21 29.63 -0.79 -7.66
N LEU A 22 28.96 0.04 -6.85
CA LEU A 22 27.87 0.91 -7.34
C LEU A 22 28.36 1.81 -8.48
N LYS A 23 29.56 2.38 -8.34
CA LYS A 23 30.19 3.21 -9.37
C LYS A 23 30.61 2.41 -10.60
N GLU A 24 31.19 1.24 -10.41
CA GLU A 24 31.61 0.35 -11.52
C GLU A 24 30.41 -0.08 -12.37
N LEU A 25 29.29 -0.37 -11.72
CA LEU A 25 28.05 -0.78 -12.37
C LEU A 25 27.23 0.41 -12.92
N ASP A 26 27.70 1.65 -12.77
CA ASP A 26 27.00 2.88 -13.17
C ASP A 26 25.54 2.88 -12.65
N VAL A 27 25.38 2.67 -11.34
CA VAL A 27 24.07 2.69 -10.67
C VAL A 27 23.72 4.12 -10.28
N ASP A 28 22.50 4.55 -10.61
CA ASP A 28 21.92 5.80 -10.12
C ASP A 28 21.62 5.67 -8.61
N GLU A 29 22.51 6.23 -7.78
CA GLU A 29 22.42 6.16 -6.33
C GLU A 29 21.31 7.06 -5.74
N ASP A 30 20.56 7.83 -6.54
CA ASP A 30 19.41 8.62 -6.08
C ASP A 30 18.07 7.85 -6.21
N ARG A 31 18.11 6.65 -6.80
CA ARG A 31 16.95 5.78 -7.02
C ARG A 31 17.12 4.42 -6.35
N PRO A 32 16.02 3.67 -6.11
CA PRO A 32 16.11 2.30 -5.60
C PRO A 32 16.99 1.43 -6.49
N VAL A 33 17.99 0.79 -5.89
CA VAL A 33 18.97 -0.03 -6.62
C VAL A 33 18.31 -1.31 -7.14
N ASP A 34 18.33 -1.51 -8.47
CA ASP A 34 17.95 -2.79 -9.07
C ASP A 34 19.08 -3.81 -8.93
N VAL A 35 19.04 -4.54 -7.81
CA VAL A 35 20.02 -5.58 -7.48
C VAL A 35 20.01 -6.73 -8.48
N PHE A 36 18.88 -7.06 -9.11
CA PHE A 36 18.82 -8.16 -10.07
C PHE A 36 19.45 -7.76 -11.40
N ALA A 37 19.28 -6.50 -11.82
CA ALA A 37 20.04 -5.94 -12.92
C ALA A 37 21.54 -5.91 -12.60
N ALA A 38 21.92 -5.54 -11.37
CA ALA A 38 23.32 -5.55 -10.92
C ALA A 38 23.95 -6.95 -11.01
N ILE A 39 23.27 -8.00 -10.56
CA ILE A 39 23.72 -9.40 -10.70
C ILE A 39 24.00 -9.74 -12.16
N GLY A 40 23.08 -9.36 -13.06
CA GLY A 40 23.27 -9.58 -14.50
C GLY A 40 24.41 -8.78 -15.11
N ARG A 41 24.73 -7.58 -14.60
CA ARG A 41 25.89 -6.79 -15.03
C ARG A 41 27.22 -7.33 -14.50
N LEU A 42 27.19 -8.17 -13.47
CA LEU A 42 28.34 -8.91 -12.93
C LEU A 42 28.55 -10.27 -13.60
N ASP A 43 27.78 -10.57 -14.66
CA ASP A 43 27.77 -11.86 -15.36
C ASP A 43 27.53 -13.06 -14.41
N LEU A 44 26.80 -12.83 -13.32
CA LEU A 44 26.41 -13.87 -12.37
C LEU A 44 25.06 -14.47 -12.77
N TRP A 45 24.97 -15.80 -12.74
CA TRP A 45 23.70 -16.49 -12.93
C TRP A 45 22.75 -16.23 -11.76
N LEU A 46 21.48 -15.90 -12.05
CA LEU A 46 20.45 -15.73 -11.02
C LEU A 46 19.35 -16.77 -11.18
N VAL A 47 19.12 -17.57 -10.13
CA VAL A 47 18.08 -18.61 -10.12
C VAL A 47 17.19 -18.44 -8.89
N PHE A 48 15.87 -18.51 -9.11
CA PHE A 48 14.88 -18.54 -8.03
C PHE A 48 14.36 -19.97 -7.85
N GLN A 49 14.40 -20.50 -6.62
CA GLN A 49 13.87 -21.81 -6.27
C GLN A 49 13.14 -21.78 -4.93
N PRO A 50 12.16 -22.64 -4.67
CA PRO A 50 11.56 -22.75 -3.35
C PRO A 50 12.54 -23.42 -2.38
N PHE A 51 12.97 -22.70 -1.35
CA PHE A 51 13.76 -23.22 -0.24
C PHE A 51 13.05 -22.95 1.08
N GLU A 52 12.98 -23.94 1.96
CA GLU A 52 12.28 -23.81 3.25
C GLU A 52 13.13 -23.08 4.31
N SER A 53 14.42 -23.40 4.42
CA SER A 53 15.31 -22.94 5.49
C SER A 53 16.41 -21.98 5.04
N LEU A 54 16.66 -21.87 3.73
CA LEU A 54 17.71 -21.03 3.15
C LEU A 54 17.09 -19.84 2.41
N LEU A 55 17.64 -18.65 2.62
CA LEU A 55 17.17 -17.44 1.92
C LEU A 55 17.84 -17.28 0.56
N GLY A 56 19.14 -17.60 0.48
CA GLY A 56 19.92 -17.59 -0.73
C GLY A 56 21.29 -18.21 -0.53
N VAL A 57 22.01 -18.40 -1.63
CA VAL A 57 23.39 -18.91 -1.62
C VAL A 57 24.16 -18.41 -2.84
N MET A 58 25.41 -18.01 -2.60
CA MET A 58 26.42 -17.77 -3.62
C MET A 58 27.13 -19.08 -3.99
N LEU A 59 27.14 -19.41 -5.29
CA LEU A 59 27.78 -20.61 -5.84
C LEU A 59 29.23 -20.30 -6.28
N PRO A 60 30.19 -21.20 -6.00
CA PRO A 60 31.62 -20.96 -6.31
C PRO A 60 31.94 -20.67 -7.78
N GLU A 61 31.18 -21.25 -8.72
CA GLU A 61 31.41 -21.10 -10.17
C GLU A 61 30.73 -19.86 -10.78
N GLY A 62 30.28 -18.92 -9.95
CA GLY A 62 29.58 -17.71 -10.39
C GLY A 62 28.08 -17.93 -10.54
N GLY A 63 27.35 -17.74 -9.44
CA GLY A 63 25.90 -17.76 -9.44
C GLY A 63 25.29 -17.44 -8.08
N ILE A 64 24.05 -16.96 -8.10
CA ILE A 64 23.26 -16.64 -6.92
C ILE A 64 21.92 -17.37 -7.04
N MET A 65 21.58 -18.12 -6.00
CA MET A 65 20.26 -18.74 -5.87
C MET A 65 19.48 -18.04 -4.76
N LEU A 66 18.19 -17.78 -4.98
CA LEU A 66 17.31 -17.11 -4.01
C LEU A 66 16.01 -17.89 -3.78
N THR A 67 15.48 -17.83 -2.56
CA THR A 67 14.21 -18.47 -2.24
C THR A 67 13.00 -17.73 -2.82
N THR A 68 12.03 -18.46 -3.37
CA THR A 68 10.71 -17.90 -3.74
C THR A 68 9.77 -17.71 -2.54
N GLU A 69 10.10 -18.28 -1.38
CA GLU A 69 9.23 -18.34 -0.19
C GLU A 69 9.26 -17.07 0.69
N ARG A 70 9.80 -15.98 0.14
CA ARG A 70 10.00 -14.71 0.83
C ARG A 70 9.56 -13.53 -0.04
N PRO A 71 9.09 -12.43 0.58
CA PRO A 71 8.70 -11.23 -0.15
C PRO A 71 9.85 -10.66 -1.00
N PRO A 72 9.53 -9.93 -2.08
CA PRO A 72 10.52 -9.28 -2.95
C PRO A 72 11.56 -8.45 -2.20
N THR A 73 11.16 -7.69 -1.18
CA THR A 73 12.07 -6.86 -0.38
C THR A 73 13.13 -7.69 0.37
N ILE A 74 12.77 -8.90 0.83
CA ILE A 74 13.73 -9.84 1.44
C ILE A 74 14.62 -10.45 0.37
N GLN A 75 14.06 -10.90 -0.75
CA GLN A 75 14.84 -11.46 -1.87
C GLN A 75 15.89 -10.47 -2.37
N ARG A 76 15.53 -9.19 -2.53
CA ARG A 76 16.45 -8.13 -2.97
C ARG A 76 17.60 -7.93 -1.98
N PHE A 77 17.30 -7.91 -0.69
CA PHE A 77 18.33 -7.77 0.34
C PHE A 77 19.26 -8.99 0.37
N THR A 78 18.71 -10.19 0.31
CA THR A 78 19.50 -11.43 0.22
C THR A 78 20.38 -11.43 -1.03
N ALA A 79 19.87 -10.99 -2.18
CA ALA A 79 20.64 -10.86 -3.41
C ALA A 79 21.88 -9.96 -3.21
N ALA A 80 21.71 -8.80 -2.57
CA ALA A 80 22.82 -7.90 -2.27
C ALA A 80 23.81 -8.47 -1.25
N HIS A 81 23.33 -9.29 -0.30
CA HIS A 81 24.18 -10.04 0.64
C HIS A 81 25.04 -11.07 -0.10
N GLU A 82 24.47 -11.82 -1.06
CA GLU A 82 25.23 -12.77 -1.87
C GLU A 82 26.23 -12.08 -2.82
N ILE A 83 25.89 -10.90 -3.38
CA ILE A 83 26.87 -10.06 -4.10
C ILE A 83 28.03 -9.67 -3.18
N ALA A 84 27.75 -9.37 -1.91
CA ALA A 84 28.81 -9.05 -0.96
C ALA A 84 29.77 -10.23 -0.79
N HIS A 85 29.25 -11.45 -0.68
CA HIS A 85 30.10 -12.64 -0.65
C HIS A 85 30.92 -12.80 -1.92
N TRP A 86 30.32 -12.59 -3.09
CA TRP A 86 31.07 -12.58 -4.34
C TRP A 86 32.23 -11.58 -4.30
N VAL A 87 31.96 -10.30 -3.98
CA VAL A 87 32.97 -9.23 -4.04
C VAL A 87 34.01 -9.31 -2.93
N LEU A 88 33.60 -9.61 -1.70
CA LEU A 88 34.50 -9.60 -0.55
C LEU A 88 35.33 -10.87 -0.46
N ASP A 89 34.81 -12.00 -0.94
CA ASP A 89 35.45 -13.31 -0.78
C ASP A 89 36.21 -13.77 -2.04
N HIS A 90 35.95 -13.18 -3.23
CA HIS A 90 36.73 -13.46 -4.46
C HIS A 90 38.15 -12.87 -4.45
N ASN A 91 38.60 -12.26 -3.36
CA ASN A 91 39.93 -11.67 -3.29
C ASN A 91 40.90 -12.58 -2.53
N PRO A 92 41.68 -13.45 -3.22
CA PRO A 92 42.67 -14.32 -2.59
C PRO A 92 43.83 -13.56 -1.94
N THR A 93 43.85 -12.22 -2.06
CA THR A 93 44.87 -11.33 -1.48
C THR A 93 44.45 -10.75 -0.13
N ALA A 94 43.25 -11.07 0.38
CA ALA A 94 42.91 -10.85 1.76
C ALA A 94 43.71 -11.86 2.60
N PHE A 95 44.78 -11.41 3.25
CA PHE A 95 45.51 -12.25 4.21
C PHE A 95 44.56 -12.65 5.33
N ASP A 96 43.97 -13.85 5.22
CA ASP A 96 43.29 -14.50 6.32
C ASP A 96 44.32 -14.68 7.44
N THR A 97 44.09 -14.01 8.55
CA THR A 97 44.93 -14.20 9.73
C THR A 97 44.56 -15.54 10.39
N GLU A 98 45.47 -16.13 11.16
CA GLU A 98 45.21 -17.37 11.93
C GLU A 98 43.92 -17.28 12.78
N VAL A 99 43.51 -16.06 13.16
CA VAL A 99 42.28 -15.76 13.91
C VAL A 99 41.01 -15.90 13.05
N ASP A 100 41.08 -15.66 11.75
CA ASP A 100 39.96 -15.77 10.80
C ASP A 100 39.66 -17.25 10.49
N VAL A 101 40.69 -18.10 10.50
CA VAL A 101 40.59 -19.56 10.25
C VAL A 101 40.25 -20.35 11.52
N LEU A 102 40.73 -19.92 12.70
CA LEU A 102 40.59 -20.67 13.96
C LEU A 102 39.57 -20.06 14.96
N GLY A 103 38.84 -19.00 14.59
CA GLY A 103 37.96 -18.23 15.48
C GLY A 103 36.59 -17.82 14.91
N SER A 104 36.08 -16.67 15.35
CA SER A 104 34.78 -16.06 14.98
C SER A 104 34.70 -15.50 13.55
N GLY A 105 35.57 -15.96 12.64
CA GLY A 105 35.75 -15.42 11.29
C GLY A 105 34.48 -15.49 10.44
N SER A 106 33.69 -16.57 10.56
CA SER A 106 32.41 -16.69 9.86
C SER A 106 31.40 -15.63 10.29
N LEU A 107 31.26 -15.38 11.60
CA LEU A 107 30.35 -14.35 12.10
C LEU A 107 30.76 -12.94 11.68
N GLU A 108 32.06 -12.66 11.60
CA GLU A 108 32.54 -11.37 11.11
C GLU A 108 32.32 -11.22 9.60
N ARG A 109 32.57 -12.27 8.81
CA ARG A 109 32.29 -12.33 7.37
C ARG A 109 30.82 -12.02 7.08
N GLU A 110 29.89 -12.70 7.75
CA GLU A 110 28.45 -12.43 7.62
C GLU A 110 28.08 -10.99 7.99
N ARG A 111 28.70 -10.42 9.03
CA ARG A 111 28.48 -9.01 9.41
C ARG A 111 29.00 -8.03 8.37
N LEU A 112 30.11 -8.34 7.71
CA LEU A 112 30.67 -7.51 6.63
C LEU A 112 29.81 -7.61 5.37
N ALA A 113 29.33 -8.81 5.02
CA ALA A 113 28.40 -9.03 3.93
C ALA A 113 27.07 -8.28 4.14
N GLN A 114 26.51 -8.37 5.35
CA GLN A 114 25.32 -7.60 5.74
C GLN A 114 25.55 -6.08 5.64
N LEU A 115 26.71 -5.59 6.08
CA LEU A 115 27.06 -4.16 6.02
C LEU A 115 27.24 -3.68 4.58
N PHE A 116 27.88 -4.48 3.74
CA PHE A 116 27.99 -4.25 2.30
C PHE A 116 26.60 -4.21 1.66
N GLY A 117 25.77 -5.23 1.86
CA GLY A 117 24.44 -5.31 1.25
C GLY A 117 23.54 -4.15 1.67
N SER A 118 23.64 -3.71 2.93
CA SER A 118 22.94 -2.53 3.41
C SER A 118 23.38 -1.25 2.70
N TYR A 119 24.69 -1.04 2.50
CA TYR A 119 25.19 0.13 1.78
C TYR A 119 24.85 0.05 0.28
N PHE A 120 25.03 -1.12 -0.34
CA PHE A 120 24.76 -1.33 -1.75
C PHE A 120 23.29 -1.08 -2.10
N MET A 121 22.34 -1.58 -1.30
CA MET A 121 20.91 -1.37 -1.53
C MET A 121 20.42 0.03 -1.15
N MET A 122 21.09 0.67 -0.20
CA MET A 122 20.67 1.95 0.38
C MET A 122 21.88 2.90 0.48
N PRO A 123 22.38 3.39 -0.67
CA PRO A 123 23.47 4.35 -0.69
C PRO A 123 23.06 5.64 0.03
N PRO A 124 24.02 6.41 0.58
CA PRO A 124 23.72 7.61 1.36
C PRO A 124 22.82 8.62 0.64
N SER A 125 23.03 8.84 -0.66
CA SER A 125 22.22 9.73 -1.50
C SER A 125 20.74 9.34 -1.52
N LEU A 126 20.44 8.06 -1.80
CA LEU A 126 19.07 7.52 -1.76
C LEU A 126 18.45 7.70 -0.37
N VAL A 127 19.18 7.37 0.69
CA VAL A 127 18.66 7.44 2.06
C VAL A 127 18.36 8.88 2.45
N TYR A 128 19.28 9.81 2.25
CA TYR A 128 19.08 11.21 2.63
C TYR A 128 18.08 11.92 1.73
N GLY A 129 18.07 11.63 0.43
CA GLY A 129 17.06 12.12 -0.51
C GLY A 129 15.66 11.66 -0.10
N THR A 130 15.51 10.38 0.25
CA THR A 130 14.25 9.82 0.74
C THR A 130 13.86 10.43 2.09
N ALA A 131 14.78 10.54 3.04
CA ALA A 131 14.52 11.19 4.34
C ALA A 131 14.03 12.63 4.16
N SER A 132 14.63 13.40 3.24
CA SER A 132 14.21 14.77 2.94
C SER A 132 12.77 14.84 2.44
N ARG A 133 12.30 13.89 1.61
CA ARG A 133 10.91 13.85 1.13
C ARG A 133 9.89 13.67 2.25
N TYR A 134 10.28 12.96 3.31
CA TYR A 134 9.45 12.77 4.52
C TYR A 134 9.71 13.82 5.61
N GLY A 135 10.59 14.80 5.37
CA GLY A 135 10.96 15.81 6.36
C GLY A 135 11.75 15.23 7.55
N VAL A 136 12.40 14.09 7.35
CA VAL A 136 13.19 13.37 8.36
C VAL A 136 14.63 13.89 8.36
N SER A 137 15.18 14.10 9.55
CA SER A 137 16.56 14.56 9.74
C SER A 137 17.10 14.06 11.09
N SER A 138 18.40 14.25 11.36
CA SER A 138 18.97 13.86 12.66
C SER A 138 18.31 14.56 13.86
N GLY A 139 17.71 15.74 13.67
CA GLY A 139 16.96 16.46 14.71
C GLY A 139 15.46 16.10 14.77
N ARG A 140 14.94 15.44 13.74
CA ARG A 140 13.56 14.94 13.66
C ARG A 140 13.62 13.50 13.12
N PRO A 141 13.87 12.51 13.99
CA PRO A 141 13.88 11.11 13.57
C PRO A 141 12.49 10.70 13.03
N PRO A 142 12.43 9.69 12.14
CA PRO A 142 11.17 9.21 11.62
C PRO A 142 10.37 8.50 12.71
N ASN A 143 9.04 8.62 12.65
CA ASN A 143 8.13 7.72 13.35
C ASN A 143 8.03 6.36 12.60
N PRO A 144 7.39 5.31 13.18
CA PRO A 144 7.30 3.99 12.53
C PRO A 144 6.67 4.01 11.14
N VAL A 145 5.63 4.82 10.94
CA VAL A 145 4.96 4.96 9.64
C VAL A 145 5.89 5.60 8.61
N GLU A 146 6.55 6.70 8.96
CA GLU A 146 7.55 7.36 8.10
C GLU A 146 8.68 6.39 7.74
N ALA A 147 9.24 5.67 8.72
CA ALA A 147 10.31 4.70 8.50
C ALA A 147 9.88 3.53 7.58
N TYR A 148 8.64 3.04 7.71
CA TYR A 148 8.09 2.02 6.81
C TYR A 148 7.93 2.54 5.37
N LEU A 149 7.34 3.72 5.20
CA LEU A 149 7.15 4.31 3.87
C LEU A 149 8.49 4.61 3.19
N MET A 150 9.49 5.10 3.94
CA MET A 150 10.85 5.27 3.45
C MET A 150 11.47 3.93 3.00
N ALA A 151 11.30 2.85 3.79
CA ALA A 151 11.80 1.52 3.43
C ALA A 151 11.16 0.98 2.14
N ARG A 152 9.82 1.11 2.03
CA ARG A 152 9.06 0.74 0.85
C ARG A 152 9.53 1.50 -0.38
N ASP A 153 9.67 2.83 -0.28
CA ASP A 153 10.11 3.68 -1.39
C ASP A 153 11.52 3.34 -1.88
N MET A 154 12.39 2.84 -1.00
CA MET A 154 13.73 2.36 -1.35
C MET A 154 13.75 0.90 -1.83
N GLY A 155 12.61 0.19 -1.79
CA GLY A 155 12.50 -1.21 -2.21
C GLY A 155 13.24 -2.20 -1.31
N VAL A 156 13.27 -1.92 0.01
CA VAL A 156 13.96 -2.73 1.03
C VAL A 156 13.05 -3.07 2.21
N SER A 157 13.44 -4.06 3.02
CA SER A 157 12.67 -4.40 4.22
C SER A 157 12.76 -3.31 5.29
N TYR A 158 11.70 -3.19 6.10
CA TYR A 158 11.64 -2.24 7.22
C TYR A 158 12.84 -2.37 8.17
N GLU A 159 13.21 -3.60 8.54
CA GLU A 159 14.35 -3.84 9.42
C GLU A 159 15.68 -3.40 8.79
N ALA A 160 15.90 -3.73 7.50
CA ALA A 160 17.13 -3.33 6.80
C ALA A 160 17.26 -1.81 6.75
N ALA A 161 16.16 -1.11 6.42
CA ALA A 161 16.13 0.36 6.39
C ALA A 161 16.45 0.96 7.76
N VAL A 162 15.79 0.51 8.84
CA VAL A 162 16.02 1.03 10.20
C VAL A 162 17.47 0.80 10.66
N ARG A 163 18.05 -0.36 10.36
CA ARG A 163 19.47 -0.64 10.64
C ARG A 163 20.38 0.30 9.84
N GLN A 164 20.08 0.55 8.58
CA GLN A 164 20.86 1.45 7.73
C GLN A 164 20.75 2.91 8.18
N PHE A 165 19.57 3.37 8.60
CA PHE A 165 19.41 4.71 9.19
C PHE A 165 20.32 4.88 10.40
N SER A 166 20.49 3.84 11.22
CA SER A 166 21.44 3.86 12.34
C SER A 166 22.89 3.85 11.87
N ASN A 167 23.25 3.08 10.83
CA ASN A 167 24.60 3.05 10.27
C ASN A 167 25.03 4.42 9.72
N LEU A 168 24.11 5.11 9.04
CA LEU A 168 24.30 6.44 8.47
C LEU A 168 24.06 7.57 9.48
N ARG A 169 23.82 7.24 10.76
CA ARG A 169 23.57 8.21 11.85
C ARG A 169 22.40 9.17 11.58
N LEU A 170 21.44 8.75 10.76
CA LEU A 170 20.16 9.43 10.61
C LEU A 170 19.33 9.31 11.89
N ILE A 171 19.46 8.17 12.58
CA ILE A 171 18.85 7.91 13.88
C ILE A 171 19.87 7.43 14.91
N GLY A 172 19.61 7.72 16.18
CA GLY A 172 20.38 7.18 17.31
C GLY A 172 19.99 5.74 17.67
N GLY A 173 20.83 5.08 18.48
CA GLY A 173 20.60 3.69 18.87
C GLY A 173 19.29 3.45 19.63
N HIS A 174 18.87 4.39 20.48
CA HIS A 174 17.59 4.29 21.19
C HIS A 174 16.38 4.30 20.24
N VAL A 175 16.38 5.23 19.26
CA VAL A 175 15.33 5.32 18.24
C VAL A 175 15.30 4.06 17.38
N ARG A 176 16.47 3.53 17.00
CA ARG A 176 16.57 2.26 16.27
C ARG A 176 15.84 1.14 17.00
N GLU A 177 16.14 0.93 18.29
CA GLU A 177 15.48 -0.12 19.07
C GLU A 177 13.97 0.12 19.20
N ALA A 178 13.54 1.37 19.42
CA ALA A 178 12.13 1.71 19.46
C ALA A 178 11.40 1.40 18.14
N LEU A 179 12.01 1.70 17.00
CA LEU A 179 11.46 1.39 15.67
C LEU A 179 11.41 -0.12 15.40
N LEU A 180 12.46 -0.86 15.74
CA LEU A 180 12.53 -2.31 15.54
C LEU A 180 11.53 -3.10 16.41
N ASN A 181 11.08 -2.52 17.53
CA ASN A 181 10.06 -3.12 18.37
C ASN A 181 8.63 -3.01 17.81
N VAL A 182 8.41 -2.20 16.75
CA VAL A 182 7.10 -2.08 16.09
C VAL A 182 7.03 -3.05 14.94
N ALA A 183 6.05 -3.95 14.96
CA ALA A 183 5.90 -4.94 13.90
C ALA A 183 5.38 -4.27 12.60
N PRO A 184 5.95 -4.58 11.42
CA PRO A 184 5.50 -3.98 10.15
C PRO A 184 4.01 -4.14 9.89
N LEU A 185 3.42 -5.26 10.29
CA LEU A 185 1.99 -5.50 10.16
C LEU A 185 1.13 -4.49 10.94
N GLN A 186 1.58 -4.06 12.13
CA GLN A 186 0.88 -3.03 12.90
C GLN A 186 0.90 -1.68 12.17
N ILE A 187 2.03 -1.34 11.56
CA ILE A 187 2.20 -0.12 10.77
C ILE A 187 1.29 -0.15 9.53
N LYS A 188 1.27 -1.28 8.82
CA LYS A 188 0.37 -1.51 7.67
C LYS A 188 -1.10 -1.40 8.07
N SER A 189 -1.50 -2.00 9.19
CA SER A 189 -2.88 -1.86 9.71
C SER A 189 -3.23 -0.42 10.09
N GLN A 190 -2.28 0.35 10.63
CA GLN A 190 -2.48 1.76 10.92
C GLN A 190 -2.68 2.58 9.63
N LEU A 191 -1.84 2.35 8.61
CA LEU A 191 -1.94 2.99 7.30
C LEU A 191 -3.25 2.63 6.57
N ALA A 192 -3.76 1.44 6.81
CA ALA A 192 -5.03 0.95 6.27
C ALA A 192 -6.22 1.19 7.21
N HIS A 193 -6.08 2.05 8.23
CA HIS A 193 -7.17 2.47 9.12
C HIS A 193 -7.94 1.31 9.77
N GLY A 194 -7.20 0.30 10.24
CA GLY A 194 -7.74 -0.89 10.90
C GLY A 194 -7.98 -2.07 9.96
N HIS A 195 -8.00 -1.85 8.63
CA HIS A 195 -7.93 -2.95 7.68
C HIS A 195 -6.56 -3.63 7.77
N ARG A 196 -6.57 -4.96 7.70
CA ARG A 196 -5.34 -5.75 7.67
C ARG A 196 -5.15 -6.24 6.24
N PRO A 197 -4.00 -5.98 5.59
CA PRO A 197 -3.73 -6.49 4.27
C PRO A 197 -3.97 -8.01 4.19
N ARG A 198 -4.59 -8.46 3.09
CA ARG A 198 -4.91 -9.87 2.86
C ARG A 198 -3.65 -10.73 2.84
N ASP A 199 -2.60 -10.24 2.20
CA ASP A 199 -1.25 -10.78 2.33
C ASP A 199 -0.44 -9.89 3.29
N GLY A 200 0.01 -10.43 4.42
CA GLY A 200 0.87 -9.69 5.35
C GLY A 200 2.22 -9.27 4.76
N ARG A 201 2.63 -9.93 3.66
CA ARG A 201 3.87 -9.65 2.93
C ARG A 201 3.73 -8.52 1.92
N ALA A 202 2.52 -8.24 1.45
CA ALA A 202 2.20 -7.18 0.50
C ALA A 202 2.48 -5.79 1.09
N ASP A 203 3.03 -4.89 0.28
CA ASP A 203 3.23 -3.51 0.68
C ASP A 203 1.96 -2.67 0.52
N VAL A 204 1.92 -1.57 1.26
CA VAL A 204 0.74 -0.71 1.38
C VAL A 204 1.05 0.67 0.79
N TRP A 205 0.14 1.13 -0.08
CA TRP A 205 0.27 2.35 -0.86
C TRP A 205 -0.86 3.33 -0.51
N PRO A 206 -0.69 4.19 0.52
CA PRO A 206 -1.70 5.17 0.89
C PRO A 206 -1.77 6.29 -0.15
N VAL A 207 -2.98 6.60 -0.60
CA VAL A 207 -3.32 7.72 -1.47
C VAL A 207 -4.53 8.45 -0.90
N ASP A 208 -4.54 9.78 -1.00
CA ASP A 208 -5.52 10.62 -0.33
C ASP A 208 -5.87 11.86 -1.17
N GLU A 209 -6.73 12.72 -0.64
CA GLU A 209 -7.20 13.94 -1.30
C GLU A 209 -6.14 15.03 -1.52
N ARG A 210 -4.88 14.83 -1.07
CA ARG A 210 -3.81 15.81 -1.32
C ARG A 210 -3.52 15.97 -2.81
N ALA A 211 -3.78 14.92 -3.59
CA ALA A 211 -3.84 14.97 -5.04
C ALA A 211 -5.11 14.26 -5.51
N MET A 212 -5.82 14.83 -6.48
CA MET A 212 -6.98 14.16 -7.10
C MET A 212 -6.55 13.14 -8.17
N HIS A 213 -5.26 13.11 -8.49
CA HIS A 213 -4.67 12.20 -9.45
C HIS A 213 -3.36 11.66 -8.87
N HIS A 214 -3.27 10.35 -8.73
CA HIS A 214 -2.09 9.64 -8.23
C HIS A 214 -1.59 8.66 -9.28
N SER A 215 -0.27 8.59 -9.44
CA SER A 215 0.40 7.55 -10.23
C SER A 215 1.30 6.75 -9.30
N VAL A 216 1.04 5.44 -9.18
CA VAL A 216 1.75 4.53 -8.27
C VAL A 216 2.30 3.33 -9.03
N ALA A 217 3.53 2.94 -8.72
CA ALA A 217 4.12 1.68 -9.17
C ALA A 217 4.06 0.70 -8.01
N VAL A 218 3.35 -0.42 -8.17
CA VAL A 218 3.09 -1.41 -7.12
C VAL A 218 3.49 -2.80 -7.61
N THR A 219 3.75 -3.75 -6.71
CA THR A 219 3.98 -5.15 -7.10
C THR A 219 2.66 -5.93 -7.03
N VAL A 220 2.54 -7.02 -7.79
CA VAL A 220 1.43 -7.98 -7.62
C VAL A 220 1.29 -8.38 -6.14
N ASP A 221 0.04 -8.38 -5.68
CA ASP A 221 -0.48 -8.56 -4.31
C ASP A 221 -0.41 -7.35 -3.38
N ASP A 222 0.29 -6.27 -3.75
CA ASP A 222 0.28 -5.01 -2.99
C ASP A 222 -1.13 -4.40 -2.91
N GLU A 223 -1.34 -3.61 -1.85
CA GLU A 223 -2.62 -2.94 -1.60
C GLU A 223 -2.50 -1.41 -1.67
N ILE A 224 -3.36 -0.78 -2.46
CA ILE A 224 -3.51 0.67 -2.54
C ILE A 224 -4.64 1.08 -1.60
N ILE A 225 -4.34 1.94 -0.62
CA ILE A 225 -5.29 2.41 0.38
C ILE A 225 -5.72 3.81 0.01
N ILE A 226 -6.98 3.96 -0.41
CA ILE A 226 -7.58 5.24 -0.76
C ILE A 226 -8.33 5.78 0.46
N GLY A 227 -7.98 6.97 0.91
CA GLY A 227 -8.67 7.68 1.98
C GLY A 227 -9.26 8.99 1.51
N LEU A 228 -10.58 9.07 1.35
CA LEU A 228 -11.24 10.27 0.83
C LEU A 228 -12.29 10.81 1.81
N PRO A 229 -12.34 12.14 2.02
CA PRO A 229 -13.44 12.76 2.76
C PRO A 229 -14.76 12.51 2.03
N GLU A 230 -15.79 12.12 2.78
CA GLU A 230 -17.13 11.84 2.25
C GLU A 230 -18.20 12.49 3.13
N ASN A 231 -19.02 13.36 2.54
CA ASN A 231 -20.12 13.99 3.25
C ASN A 231 -21.48 13.41 2.83
N ARG A 232 -21.91 12.35 3.53
CA ARG A 232 -23.18 11.67 3.22
C ARG A 232 -24.43 12.53 3.50
N SER A 233 -24.34 13.56 4.35
CA SER A 233 -25.48 14.45 4.67
C SER A 233 -25.88 15.35 3.50
N THR A 234 -24.95 15.62 2.58
CA THR A 234 -25.21 16.40 1.37
C THR A 234 -25.88 15.58 0.27
N GLY A 235 -26.01 14.27 0.45
CA GLY A 235 -26.47 13.34 -0.57
C GLY A 235 -25.39 12.95 -1.60
N PHE A 236 -24.15 13.43 -1.47
CA PHE A 236 -23.03 13.06 -2.33
C PHE A 236 -22.17 11.98 -1.68
N ARG A 237 -21.76 10.99 -2.48
CA ARG A 237 -20.80 9.94 -2.09
C ARG A 237 -19.80 9.69 -3.20
N TRP A 238 -18.67 9.09 -2.88
CA TRP A 238 -17.77 8.57 -3.92
C TRP A 238 -18.41 7.35 -4.58
N LEU A 239 -18.35 7.27 -5.90
CA LEU A 239 -18.90 6.17 -6.68
C LEU A 239 -17.78 5.59 -7.54
N ASP A 240 -17.64 4.27 -7.51
CA ASP A 240 -16.89 3.57 -8.54
C ASP A 240 -17.61 3.68 -9.89
N GLU A 241 -16.94 3.31 -10.98
CA GLU A 241 -17.52 3.45 -12.32
C GLU A 241 -18.78 2.59 -12.50
N ALA A 242 -18.84 1.43 -11.85
CA ALA A 242 -20.03 0.58 -11.84
C ALA A 242 -21.23 1.25 -11.13
N ALA A 243 -21.06 1.78 -9.91
CA ALA A 243 -22.14 2.49 -9.22
C ALA A 243 -22.50 3.81 -9.90
N ASN A 244 -21.52 4.50 -10.50
CA ASN A 244 -21.73 5.68 -11.31
C ASN A 244 -22.58 5.37 -12.55
N SER A 245 -22.34 4.24 -13.21
CA SER A 245 -23.15 3.78 -14.34
C SER A 245 -24.56 3.35 -13.89
N ARG A 246 -24.67 2.63 -12.76
CA ARG A 246 -25.96 2.20 -12.19
C ARG A 246 -26.88 3.39 -11.87
N ARG A 247 -26.34 4.53 -11.41
CA ARG A 247 -27.20 5.69 -11.10
C ARG A 247 -27.92 6.25 -12.32
N ALA A 248 -27.33 6.17 -13.52
CA ALA A 248 -27.96 6.64 -14.76
C ALA A 248 -29.22 5.85 -15.14
N ILE A 249 -29.34 4.62 -14.63
CA ILE A 249 -30.45 3.69 -14.91
C ILE A 249 -31.60 3.89 -13.90
N VAL A 250 -31.32 4.50 -12.73
CA VAL A 250 -32.34 4.76 -11.71
C VAL A 250 -33.30 5.83 -12.23
N ARG A 251 -34.52 5.41 -12.57
CA ARG A 251 -35.59 6.35 -12.93
C ARG A 251 -36.00 7.13 -11.69
N ALA A 252 -35.89 8.46 -11.76
CA ALA A 252 -36.48 9.34 -10.77
C ALA A 252 -37.97 8.97 -10.63
N ARG A 253 -38.42 8.71 -9.41
CA ARG A 253 -39.86 8.57 -9.16
C ARG A 253 -40.52 9.89 -9.58
N PRO A 254 -41.61 9.87 -10.36
CA PRO A 254 -42.35 11.09 -10.64
C PRO A 254 -42.74 11.73 -9.31
N ALA A 255 -42.71 13.06 -9.26
CA ALA A 255 -43.12 13.80 -8.07
C ALA A 255 -44.48 13.25 -7.59
N PRO A 256 -44.64 12.98 -6.29
CA PRO A 256 -45.93 12.58 -5.79
C PRO A 256 -46.97 13.64 -6.21
N PRO A 257 -48.20 13.23 -6.53
CA PRO A 257 -49.24 14.20 -6.85
C PRO A 257 -49.31 15.25 -5.72
N PRO A 258 -49.60 16.53 -6.06
CA PRO A 258 -49.72 17.57 -5.06
C PRO A 258 -50.60 17.06 -3.93
N PHE A 259 -50.17 17.26 -2.68
CA PHE A 259 -50.85 16.76 -1.51
C PHE A 259 -52.34 17.09 -1.63
N ALA A 260 -53.15 16.08 -1.95
CA ALA A 260 -54.58 16.21 -1.96
C ALA A 260 -54.94 16.32 -0.49
N GLY A 261 -55.21 17.55 -0.04
CA GLY A 261 -55.72 17.82 1.30
C GLY A 261 -56.80 16.81 1.66
N PRO A 262 -56.94 16.46 2.95
CA PRO A 262 -57.71 15.30 3.38
C PRO A 262 -59.06 15.28 2.67
N ARG A 263 -59.25 14.28 1.79
CA ARG A 263 -60.60 13.83 1.45
C ARG A 263 -61.23 13.57 2.79
N THR A 264 -62.33 14.28 3.06
CA THR A 264 -63.08 14.33 4.31
C THR A 264 -62.73 13.12 5.17
N PRO A 265 -62.02 13.29 6.31
CA PRO A 265 -61.66 12.13 7.11
C PRO A 265 -62.93 11.31 7.32
N PRO A 266 -62.90 9.97 7.16
CA PRO A 266 -64.05 9.18 7.55
C PRO A 266 -64.38 9.62 8.97
N VAL A 267 -65.65 9.93 9.23
CA VAL A 267 -66.11 10.35 10.56
C VAL A 267 -65.64 9.28 11.53
N ILE A 268 -64.52 9.53 12.20
CA ILE A 268 -64.07 8.69 13.31
C ILE A 268 -65.05 9.08 14.40
N ALA A 269 -66.10 8.27 14.55
CA ALA A 269 -66.95 8.33 15.72
C ALA A 269 -66.02 8.39 16.93
N THR A 270 -66.24 9.40 17.77
CA THR A 270 -65.55 9.59 19.05
C THR A 270 -65.90 8.45 19.98
N GLY A 271 -65.33 7.27 19.70
CA GLY A 271 -65.26 6.12 20.58
C GLY A 271 -63.89 6.17 21.24
N GLU A 272 -63.92 6.26 22.57
CA GLU A 272 -62.80 6.28 23.50
C GLU A 272 -61.55 5.53 23.03
N LEU A 273 -60.52 6.26 22.59
CA LEU A 273 -59.21 5.71 22.27
C LEU A 273 -58.28 5.75 23.49
N ARG A 274 -58.48 4.78 24.39
CA ARG A 274 -57.37 4.18 25.14
C ARG A 274 -57.16 2.76 24.62
N SER A 275 -56.63 2.63 23.41
CA SER A 275 -56.07 1.35 22.97
C SER A 275 -54.55 1.43 23.02
N ARG A 276 -53.96 0.72 23.98
CA ARG A 276 -52.54 0.38 23.94
C ARG A 276 -52.32 -0.40 22.64
N ARG A 277 -51.54 0.16 21.71
CA ARG A 277 -51.16 -0.53 20.47
C ARG A 277 -50.61 -1.91 20.84
N THR A 278 -51.25 -2.95 20.33
CA THR A 278 -50.83 -4.32 20.60
C THR A 278 -49.60 -4.67 19.75
N ALA A 279 -48.83 -5.67 20.16
CA ALA A 279 -47.69 -6.15 19.37
C ALA A 279 -48.10 -6.58 17.95
N ALA A 280 -49.35 -7.01 17.78
CA ALA A 280 -49.93 -7.36 16.48
C ALA A 280 -50.09 -6.13 15.56
N ASP A 281 -50.53 -4.99 16.11
CA ASP A 281 -50.67 -3.74 15.35
C ASP A 281 -49.31 -3.20 14.89
N VAL A 282 -48.29 -3.35 15.74
CA VAL A 282 -46.91 -2.98 15.41
C VAL A 282 -46.34 -3.91 14.32
N ASN A 283 -46.57 -5.23 14.42
CA ASN A 283 -46.16 -6.17 13.39
C ASN A 283 -46.88 -5.97 12.05
N ALA A 284 -48.16 -5.59 12.08
CA ALA A 284 -48.93 -5.25 10.88
C ALA A 284 -48.40 -3.98 10.20
N ALA A 285 -47.97 -2.97 10.98
CA ALA A 285 -47.32 -1.77 10.45
C ALA A 285 -45.91 -2.07 9.91
N LEU A 286 -45.14 -2.93 10.58
CA LEU A 286 -43.80 -3.34 10.16
C LEU A 286 -43.81 -4.18 8.87
N SER A 287 -44.89 -4.92 8.61
CA SER A 287 -45.04 -5.74 7.39
C SER A 287 -45.47 -4.91 6.16
N LEU A 288 -45.88 -3.66 6.35
CA LEU A 288 -46.12 -2.69 5.27
C LEU A 288 -44.87 -1.91 4.86
N LEU A 289 -43.81 -1.93 5.68
CA LEU A 289 -42.52 -1.39 5.28
C LEU A 289 -41.92 -2.31 4.20
N PRO A 290 -41.33 -1.76 3.13
CA PRO A 290 -40.47 -2.57 2.28
C PRO A 290 -39.45 -3.27 3.17
N PRO A 291 -39.10 -4.54 2.91
CA PRO A 291 -38.10 -5.23 3.70
C PRO A 291 -36.89 -4.31 3.76
N ALA A 292 -36.40 -4.02 4.98
CA ALA A 292 -35.13 -3.34 5.13
C ALA A 292 -34.16 -4.06 4.20
N PRO A 293 -33.36 -3.32 3.38
CA PRO A 293 -32.27 -3.97 2.69
C PRO A 293 -31.57 -4.76 3.77
N ARG A 294 -31.52 -6.09 3.60
CA ARG A 294 -30.65 -6.90 4.44
C ARG A 294 -29.31 -6.16 4.44
N PRO A 295 -28.52 -6.17 5.52
CA PRO A 295 -27.09 -5.97 5.34
C PRO A 295 -26.66 -7.12 4.43
N GLY A 296 -26.84 -6.92 3.13
CA GLY A 296 -26.04 -7.57 2.15
C GLY A 296 -24.65 -7.22 2.61
N MET A 297 -23.87 -8.25 2.88
CA MET A 297 -22.71 -8.39 2.03
C MET A 297 -23.18 -7.92 0.66
N ASP A 298 -22.92 -6.64 0.32
CA ASP A 298 -23.00 -6.18 -1.05
C ASP A 298 -22.35 -7.33 -1.79
N GLU A 299 -23.16 -8.04 -2.57
CA GLU A 299 -22.70 -9.22 -3.29
C GLU A 299 -21.45 -8.72 -3.98
N LEU A 300 -20.30 -9.17 -3.45
CA LEU A 300 -19.02 -9.14 -4.13
C LEU A 300 -19.40 -9.65 -5.49
N ALA A 301 -19.40 -8.73 -6.45
CA ALA A 301 -19.82 -9.00 -7.80
C ALA A 301 -19.18 -10.33 -8.16
N ALA A 302 -20.03 -11.27 -8.62
CA ALA A 302 -19.64 -12.62 -8.96
C ALA A 302 -18.23 -12.61 -9.54
N ASP A 303 -17.35 -13.33 -8.85
CA ASP A 303 -15.93 -13.55 -9.13
C ASP A 303 -15.71 -13.68 -10.64
N SER A 304 -15.53 -12.55 -11.31
CA SER A 304 -14.94 -12.53 -12.63
C SER A 304 -13.46 -12.54 -12.34
N ASP A 305 -12.85 -13.69 -12.60
CA ASP A 305 -11.42 -14.02 -12.49
C ASP A 305 -10.53 -13.16 -13.44
N THR A 306 -10.96 -11.92 -13.71
CA THR A 306 -10.44 -10.92 -14.64
C THR A 306 -10.33 -9.53 -14.02
N ASP A 307 -10.68 -9.33 -12.74
CA ASP A 307 -10.53 -8.02 -12.11
C ASP A 307 -9.06 -7.71 -11.78
N GLU A 308 -8.55 -6.68 -12.45
CA GLU A 308 -7.16 -6.23 -12.46
C GLU A 308 -6.73 -5.58 -11.12
N LEU A 309 -7.62 -4.74 -10.58
CA LEU A 309 -7.55 -4.15 -9.23
C LEU A 309 -8.84 -4.50 -8.49
N VAL A 310 -8.74 -5.33 -7.45
CA VAL A 310 -9.91 -5.83 -6.71
C VAL A 310 -10.14 -5.00 -5.46
N VAL A 311 -11.36 -4.50 -5.26
CA VAL A 311 -11.75 -3.86 -3.99
C VAL A 311 -11.82 -4.94 -2.90
N VAL A 312 -10.87 -4.92 -1.96
CA VAL A 312 -10.81 -5.91 -0.87
C VAL A 312 -11.33 -5.40 0.46
N PHE A 313 -11.49 -4.07 0.58
CA PHE A 313 -12.03 -3.39 1.73
C PHE A 313 -12.73 -2.09 1.29
N ASP A 314 -13.89 -1.80 1.86
CA ASP A 314 -14.62 -0.54 1.69
C ASP A 314 -15.35 -0.22 2.99
N TYR A 315 -14.94 0.87 3.64
CA TYR A 315 -15.50 1.28 4.93
C TYR A 315 -15.65 2.79 5.00
N HIS A 316 -16.83 3.23 5.45
CA HIS A 316 -17.06 4.63 5.78
C HIS A 316 -17.08 4.81 7.28
N GLN A 317 -16.17 5.62 7.78
CA GLN A 317 -16.14 6.06 9.16
C GLN A 317 -16.76 7.45 9.24
N ALA A 318 -17.84 7.60 10.02
CA ALA A 318 -18.36 8.91 10.37
C ALA A 318 -17.37 9.61 11.31
N ASP A 319 -17.07 10.89 11.09
CA ASP A 319 -16.33 11.69 12.06
C ASP A 319 -17.23 11.85 13.30
N GLY A 320 -16.86 11.23 14.41
CA GLY A 320 -17.46 11.53 15.72
C GLY A 320 -16.71 12.70 16.32
N ASP A 321 -17.38 13.86 16.48
CA ASP A 321 -17.05 15.10 17.23
C ASP A 321 -15.59 15.61 17.37
N ASP A 322 -14.59 14.98 16.77
CA ASP A 322 -13.15 15.20 16.99
C ASP A 322 -12.43 15.91 15.83
N ARG A 323 -13.18 16.48 14.88
CA ARG A 323 -12.63 17.44 13.91
C ARG A 323 -13.30 18.79 14.05
N ASP A 324 -12.46 19.79 14.28
CA ASP A 324 -12.82 21.20 14.29
C ASP A 324 -13.65 21.51 13.03
N ALA A 325 -14.89 21.99 13.21
CA ALA A 325 -15.87 22.18 12.13
C ALA A 325 -15.32 23.02 10.96
N LEU A 326 -14.30 23.83 11.25
CA LEU A 326 -13.53 24.63 10.30
C LEU A 326 -12.72 23.78 9.30
N GLN A 327 -12.12 22.67 9.74
CA GLN A 327 -11.36 21.75 8.88
C GLN A 327 -12.31 20.99 7.96
N ALA A 328 -13.42 20.48 8.49
CA ALA A 328 -14.49 19.88 7.67
C ALA A 328 -15.10 20.88 6.67
N ALA A 329 -15.14 22.18 6.99
CA ALA A 329 -15.57 23.23 6.05
C ALA A 329 -14.52 23.54 4.97
N ARG A 330 -13.22 23.45 5.29
CA ARG A 330 -12.12 23.59 4.32
C ARG A 330 -12.08 22.42 3.37
N ASP A 331 -12.17 21.19 3.88
CA ASP A 331 -12.19 19.97 3.07
C ASP A 331 -13.43 19.97 2.16
N ARG A 332 -14.59 20.43 2.66
CA ARG A 332 -15.79 20.70 1.83
C ARG A 332 -15.51 21.68 0.68
N ARG A 333 -14.78 22.77 0.93
CA ARG A 333 -14.44 23.77 -0.11
C ARG A 333 -13.41 23.27 -1.12
N VAL A 334 -12.50 22.39 -0.68
CA VAL A 334 -11.47 21.79 -1.54
C VAL A 334 -12.09 20.73 -2.45
N VAL A 335 -13.00 19.90 -1.93
CA VAL A 335 -13.64 18.82 -2.70
C VAL A 335 -14.77 19.34 -3.60
N ALA A 336 -15.60 20.27 -3.12
CA ALA A 336 -16.79 20.72 -3.85
C ALA A 336 -16.56 21.97 -4.71
N GLY A 337 -15.34 22.17 -5.26
CA GLY A 337 -14.88 23.37 -5.98
C GLY A 337 -16.01 24.28 -6.50
N ARG A 338 -16.21 25.44 -5.84
CA ARG A 338 -17.23 26.48 -6.13
C ARG A 338 -18.55 25.95 -6.75
N VAL A 339 -19.15 24.91 -6.19
CA VAL A 339 -20.56 24.61 -6.46
C VAL A 339 -21.41 25.61 -5.67
N PRO A 340 -22.31 26.38 -6.30
CA PRO A 340 -23.24 27.23 -5.57
C PRO A 340 -24.11 26.33 -4.71
N ALA A 341 -24.14 26.58 -3.40
CA ALA A 341 -25.17 25.99 -2.56
C ALA A 341 -26.55 26.37 -3.15
N PRO A 342 -27.51 25.45 -3.24
CA PRO A 342 -28.88 25.83 -3.57
C PRO A 342 -29.32 26.91 -2.58
N SER A 343 -29.90 28.00 -3.08
CA SER A 343 -30.25 29.15 -2.23
C SER A 343 -31.18 28.68 -1.12
N ALA A 344 -30.69 28.64 0.11
CA ALA A 344 -31.55 28.56 1.27
C ALA A 344 -32.37 29.85 1.27
N ALA A 345 -33.66 29.73 0.95
CA ALA A 345 -34.62 30.75 1.29
C ALA A 345 -34.48 31.04 2.79
N ASN A 346 -34.43 32.32 3.12
CA ASN A 346 -34.38 32.82 4.48
C ASN A 346 -35.45 32.16 5.33
N ASP A 347 -35.06 31.25 6.21
CA ASP A 347 -35.78 30.95 7.44
C ASP A 347 -34.71 30.62 8.50
N HIS A 348 -34.47 31.59 9.38
CA HIS A 348 -33.71 31.35 10.61
C HIS A 348 -34.50 30.44 11.54
N PRO A 349 -33.86 29.45 12.17
CA PRO A 349 -34.25 29.03 13.51
C PRO A 349 -33.08 29.34 14.45
N ALA A 350 -32.99 30.61 14.84
CA ALA A 350 -32.34 30.99 16.09
C ALA A 350 -33.38 30.81 17.21
N ALA A 351 -33.52 29.58 17.71
CA ALA A 351 -34.08 29.24 19.02
C ALA A 351 -34.28 27.73 19.04
N LEU A 352 -33.43 27.03 19.77
CA LEU A 352 -33.64 25.74 20.48
C LEU A 352 -32.24 25.29 20.95
N ALA A 353 -31.58 26.15 21.71
CA ALA A 353 -30.32 25.87 22.38
C ALA A 353 -30.49 26.28 23.85
N ALA A 354 -31.29 25.50 24.56
CA ALA A 354 -31.33 25.45 26.01
C ALA A 354 -32.05 24.15 26.38
N GLU A 355 -31.48 23.42 27.35
CA GLU A 355 -32.01 22.18 27.95
C GLU A 355 -31.58 20.89 27.23
N ASP A 356 -30.33 20.47 27.47
CA ASP A 356 -30.06 19.14 28.04
C ASP A 356 -28.60 19.10 28.53
N GLU A 357 -28.37 19.67 29.72
CA GLU A 357 -27.17 19.38 30.53
C GLU A 357 -27.49 18.14 31.38
N ALA A 358 -26.58 17.15 31.35
CA ALA A 358 -26.60 15.88 32.08
C ALA A 358 -27.23 14.66 31.37
N ALA A 359 -26.57 14.18 30.32
CA ALA A 359 -26.56 12.76 29.98
C ALA A 359 -25.11 12.30 29.76
N GLN A 360 -24.67 11.30 30.54
CA GLN A 360 -23.41 10.61 30.31
C GLN A 360 -23.38 10.06 28.87
N PRO A 361 -22.22 10.06 28.18
CA PRO A 361 -22.15 9.55 26.82
C PRO A 361 -22.51 8.06 26.83
N PRO A 362 -23.41 7.59 25.94
CA PRO A 362 -23.65 6.17 25.79
C PRO A 362 -22.36 5.46 25.36
N GLU A 363 -22.04 4.35 26.02
CA GLU A 363 -20.84 3.53 25.78
C GLU A 363 -20.79 2.86 24.38
N ASP A 364 -21.80 3.10 23.54
CA ASP A 364 -21.87 2.57 22.19
C ASP A 364 -22.47 3.64 21.25
N PRO A 365 -21.70 4.26 20.35
CA PRO A 365 -22.24 5.26 19.45
C PRO A 365 -23.19 4.60 18.46
N ALA A 366 -24.48 4.89 18.60
CA ALA A 366 -25.49 4.54 17.62
C ALA A 366 -24.99 4.90 16.20
N PRO A 367 -25.23 4.05 15.18
CA PRO A 367 -24.76 4.32 13.83
C PRO A 367 -25.28 5.68 13.35
N ARG A 368 -24.40 6.67 13.25
CA ARG A 368 -24.70 8.02 12.75
C ARG A 368 -24.93 7.94 11.23
N ILE A 369 -26.14 7.56 10.83
CA ILE A 369 -26.53 7.45 9.41
C ILE A 369 -26.45 8.85 8.77
N GLY A 370 -25.62 8.99 7.74
CA GLY A 370 -25.52 10.24 6.96
C GLY A 370 -24.56 11.28 7.51
N ALA A 371 -23.77 11.00 8.55
CA ALA A 371 -22.77 11.94 9.05
C ALA A 371 -21.64 12.19 8.02
N THR A 372 -21.00 13.36 8.14
CA THR A 372 -19.75 13.64 7.41
C THR A 372 -18.65 12.77 8.00
N GLY A 373 -17.77 12.27 7.15
CA GLY A 373 -16.67 11.44 7.59
C GLY A 373 -15.68 11.15 6.47
N ARG A 374 -15.10 9.96 6.51
CA ARG A 374 -14.08 9.53 5.57
C ARG A 374 -14.38 8.12 5.09
N ARG A 375 -14.26 7.91 3.79
CA ARG A 375 -14.34 6.59 3.17
C ARG A 375 -12.93 6.07 2.91
N TRP A 376 -12.71 4.83 3.32
CA TRP A 376 -11.49 4.07 3.16
C TRP A 376 -11.75 2.91 2.22
N LEU A 377 -10.97 2.81 1.16
CA LEU A 377 -11.00 1.71 0.20
C LEU A 377 -9.62 1.06 0.14
N ALA A 378 -9.54 -0.26 0.05
CA ALA A 378 -8.31 -0.96 -0.28
C ALA A 378 -8.48 -1.69 -1.61
N LEU A 379 -7.59 -1.39 -2.56
CA LEU A 379 -7.51 -2.04 -3.86
C LEU A 379 -6.32 -2.99 -3.85
N GLN A 380 -6.54 -4.28 -4.09
CA GLN A 380 -5.46 -5.26 -4.23
C GLN A 380 -5.10 -5.44 -5.70
N ALA A 381 -3.81 -5.34 -6.01
CA ALA A 381 -3.28 -5.61 -7.34
C ALA A 381 -3.17 -7.13 -7.57
N LYS A 382 -3.95 -7.70 -8.49
CA LYS A 382 -3.98 -9.16 -8.72
C LYS A 382 -3.22 -9.59 -9.95
N THR A 383 -3.21 -8.77 -10.98
CA THR A 383 -2.54 -9.05 -12.25
C THR A 383 -1.52 -7.97 -12.56
N GLU A 384 -0.53 -8.28 -13.39
CA GLU A 384 0.40 -7.27 -13.90
C GLU A 384 -0.25 -6.43 -14.99
N GLY A 385 0.16 -5.17 -15.13
CA GLY A 385 -0.37 -4.28 -16.17
C GLY A 385 -0.45 -2.82 -15.74
N HIS A 386 -1.10 -2.00 -16.56
CA HIS A 386 -1.40 -0.61 -16.26
C HIS A 386 -2.91 -0.46 -16.07
N PHE A 387 -3.32 -0.01 -14.88
CA PHE A 387 -4.72 0.06 -14.50
C PHE A 387 -5.09 1.46 -14.05
N THR A 388 -6.31 1.87 -14.35
CA THR A 388 -6.86 3.17 -13.92
C THR A 388 -8.12 2.93 -13.10
N TYR A 389 -8.10 3.35 -11.84
CA TYR A 389 -9.25 3.31 -10.96
C TYR A 389 -9.80 4.71 -10.75
N VAL A 390 -11.10 4.89 -11.03
CA VAL A 390 -11.75 6.21 -10.99
C VAL A 390 -12.90 6.19 -9.99
N LEU A 391 -12.86 7.16 -9.07
CA LEU A 391 -13.95 7.46 -8.14
C LEU A 391 -14.55 8.82 -8.48
N ARG A 392 -15.89 8.88 -8.54
CA ARG A 392 -16.64 10.10 -8.87
C ARG A 392 -17.47 10.52 -7.67
N TYR A 393 -17.26 11.73 -7.17
CA TYR A 393 -18.04 12.28 -6.07
C TYR A 393 -19.36 12.83 -6.62
N ALA A 394 -20.46 12.12 -6.40
CA ALA A 394 -21.74 12.45 -7.03
C ALA A 394 -22.94 11.97 -6.19
N ALA A 395 -24.12 12.51 -6.50
CA ALA A 395 -25.37 12.07 -5.91
C ALA A 395 -25.78 10.71 -6.52
N PRO A 396 -25.93 9.63 -5.73
CA PRO A 396 -26.25 8.31 -6.25
C PRO A 396 -27.67 8.16 -6.78
N TYR A 397 -28.56 9.11 -6.48
CA TYR A 397 -29.97 9.10 -6.90
C TYR A 397 -30.29 10.15 -7.95
N ASP A 398 -29.30 10.91 -8.42
CA ASP A 398 -29.45 11.88 -9.50
C ASP A 398 -28.78 11.36 -10.78
N PRO A 399 -29.53 10.71 -11.69
CA PRO A 399 -28.99 10.16 -12.94
C PRO A 399 -28.39 11.23 -13.86
N ALA A 400 -28.90 12.47 -13.82
CA ALA A 400 -28.49 13.56 -14.71
C ALA A 400 -27.42 14.48 -14.10
N GLY A 401 -27.17 14.34 -12.80
CA GLY A 401 -26.18 15.13 -12.07
C GLY A 401 -24.75 14.86 -12.56
N SER A 402 -24.01 15.94 -12.82
CA SER A 402 -22.57 15.87 -13.08
C SER A 402 -21.81 15.59 -11.77
N PRO A 403 -20.77 14.75 -11.77
CA PRO A 403 -19.91 14.59 -10.59
C PRO A 403 -19.30 15.91 -10.15
N ALA A 404 -19.30 16.16 -8.84
CA ALA A 404 -18.69 17.34 -8.24
C ALA A 404 -17.16 17.26 -8.18
N ALA A 405 -16.62 16.05 -8.09
CA ALA A 405 -15.18 15.79 -8.12
C ALA A 405 -14.88 14.42 -8.76
N THR A 406 -13.66 14.25 -9.26
CA THR A 406 -13.15 12.96 -9.75
C THR A 406 -11.80 12.72 -9.11
N PHE A 407 -11.61 11.52 -8.57
CA PHE A 407 -10.37 11.03 -8.01
C PHE A 407 -9.88 9.86 -8.87
N THR A 408 -8.62 9.89 -9.26
CA THR A 408 -8.04 8.91 -10.18
C THR A 408 -6.74 8.35 -9.61
N VAL A 409 -6.62 7.02 -9.66
CA VAL A 409 -5.39 6.29 -9.37
C VAL A 409 -4.97 5.56 -10.63
N GLU A 410 -3.80 5.88 -11.15
CA GLU A 410 -3.10 5.11 -12.17
C GLU A 410 -2.09 4.19 -11.47
N ALA A 411 -2.29 2.88 -11.59
CA ALA A 411 -1.42 1.87 -11.01
C ALA A 411 -0.65 1.15 -12.11
N THR A 412 0.67 1.16 -12.03
CA THR A 412 1.54 0.27 -12.81
C THR A 412 1.89 -0.91 -11.92
N VAL A 413 1.37 -2.10 -12.23
CA VAL A 413 1.56 -3.31 -11.45
C VAL A 413 2.68 -4.15 -12.06
N GLU A 414 3.78 -4.25 -11.33
CA GLU A 414 4.94 -5.04 -11.71
C GLU A 414 4.83 -6.50 -11.21
N PRO A 415 5.23 -7.48 -12.03
CA PRO A 415 5.29 -8.87 -11.59
C PRO A 415 6.38 -9.09 -10.54
N ARG A 416 6.24 -10.20 -9.79
CA ARG A 416 7.25 -10.60 -8.81
C ARG A 416 8.62 -10.86 -9.46
N PRO A 417 9.74 -10.62 -8.76
CA PRO A 417 11.10 -10.78 -9.31
C PRO A 417 11.38 -12.12 -9.98
N ALA A 418 10.89 -13.23 -9.40
CA ALA A 418 11.07 -14.56 -9.97
C ALA A 418 10.42 -14.71 -11.37
N VAL A 419 9.30 -14.04 -11.61
CA VAL A 419 8.60 -14.02 -12.91
C VAL A 419 9.38 -13.19 -13.91
N VAL A 420 9.85 -11.99 -13.52
CA VAL A 420 10.72 -11.14 -14.34
C VAL A 420 11.97 -11.90 -14.78
N ASN A 421 12.66 -12.54 -13.82
CA ASN A 421 13.88 -13.28 -14.10
C ASN A 421 13.64 -14.46 -15.06
N ARG A 422 12.56 -15.22 -14.85
CA ARG A 422 12.19 -16.32 -15.76
C ARG A 422 11.95 -15.81 -17.18
N ARG A 423 11.22 -14.70 -17.35
CA ARG A 423 10.99 -14.10 -18.68
C ARG A 423 12.28 -13.67 -19.34
N ARG A 424 13.18 -13.04 -18.58
CA ARG A 424 14.50 -12.66 -19.08
C ARG A 424 15.26 -13.89 -19.61
N LEU A 425 15.32 -14.99 -18.84
CA LEU A 425 15.98 -16.23 -19.26
C LEU A 425 15.37 -16.86 -20.51
N LEU A 426 14.03 -16.79 -20.67
CA LEU A 426 13.34 -17.32 -21.85
C LEU A 426 13.51 -16.44 -23.11
N GLN A 427 13.88 -15.16 -22.94
CA GLN A 427 14.14 -14.21 -24.01
C GLN A 427 15.61 -14.22 -24.47
N VAL A 428 16.49 -14.95 -23.80
CA VAL A 428 17.88 -15.12 -24.24
C VAL A 428 17.88 -16.10 -25.41
N ASP A 429 18.21 -15.60 -26.61
CA ASP A 429 18.58 -16.47 -27.73
C ASP A 429 19.80 -17.29 -27.32
N LEU A 430 19.63 -18.61 -27.20
CA LEU A 430 20.73 -19.52 -26.93
C LEU A 430 21.64 -19.56 -28.17
N PRO A 431 22.92 -19.13 -28.09
CA PRO A 431 23.82 -19.30 -29.21
C PRO A 431 24.12 -20.79 -29.40
N GLY A 432 23.68 -21.35 -30.52
CA GLY A 432 24.26 -22.55 -31.15
C GLY A 432 23.84 -23.91 -30.59
N LEU A 433 22.60 -24.32 -30.82
CA LEU A 433 22.24 -25.76 -30.93
C LEU A 433 21.64 -26.12 -32.30
N ASP A 434 21.74 -25.24 -33.28
CA ASP A 434 21.39 -25.51 -34.67
C ASP A 434 22.67 -25.55 -35.51
N GLY A 435 23.33 -26.70 -35.56
CA GLY A 435 24.54 -26.86 -36.35
C GLY A 435 25.37 -28.11 -36.12
N ASP A 436 24.77 -29.23 -35.71
CA ASP A 436 25.38 -30.54 -35.91
C ASP A 436 24.44 -31.33 -36.81
N ASP A 437 24.61 -31.15 -38.13
CA ASP A 437 23.97 -31.98 -39.14
C ASP A 437 24.66 -33.37 -39.11
N PRO A 438 23.98 -34.44 -38.67
CA PRO A 438 24.57 -35.77 -38.63
C PRO A 438 24.75 -36.37 -40.04
N ALA A 439 24.40 -35.66 -41.12
CA ALA A 439 24.51 -36.15 -42.50
C ALA A 439 25.86 -35.85 -43.18
N ALA A 440 26.76 -35.05 -42.60
CA ALA A 440 28.01 -34.66 -43.27
C ALA A 440 29.21 -35.62 -43.01
N ARG A 441 28.99 -36.83 -42.48
CA ARG A 441 30.03 -37.84 -42.32
C ARG A 441 29.69 -39.14 -43.04
N ASN A 442 29.50 -39.07 -44.36
CA ASN A 442 29.57 -40.24 -45.23
C ASN A 442 29.84 -39.80 -46.68
N GLU A 443 31.07 -39.43 -46.97
CA GLU A 443 31.64 -39.69 -48.30
C GLU A 443 32.97 -40.42 -48.13
N PRO A 444 33.09 -41.64 -48.67
CA PRO A 444 34.35 -42.32 -48.85
C PRO A 444 34.84 -42.06 -50.28
N ASP A 445 36.02 -41.47 -50.47
CA ASP A 445 36.88 -41.91 -51.57
C ASP A 445 38.32 -41.40 -51.43
N ARG A 446 39.22 -42.39 -51.50
CA ARG A 446 40.55 -42.43 -52.16
C ARG A 446 41.78 -41.82 -51.50
#